data_AF-A0A1I6RBJ2-F1
#
_entry.id   AF-A0A1I6RBJ2-F1
#
_cell.length_a   1.000
_cell.length_b   1.000
_cell.length_c   1.000
_cell.angle_alpha   90.00
_cell.angle_beta   90.00
_cell.angle_gamma   90.00
#
_symmetry.space_group_name_H-M   'P 1'
#
loop_
_entity.id
_entity.type
_entity.pdbx_description
1 polymer ?
#
loop_
_entity_poly.entity_id
_entity_poly.type
_entity_poly.pdbx_seq_one_letter_code
_entity_poly.pdbx_strand_id
1 'polypeptide(L)'
;MINVYLDDYRPCPQGFVLAKTAAECILLLQHEEVNILSLDFELGWGQPNGLAVAEYIVTSGRYPRRCYFHTSSLAGRLQMVHLLTQHAPLDIQIHNGPMPAESR
;
A
#
# COMPACT_ATOMS: atom_id res chain seq x y z
N MET A 1 -13.11 -3.60 9.10
CA MET A 1 -11.67 -3.76 8.79
C MET A 1 -11.54 -4.43 7.42
N ILE A 2 -10.87 -3.79 6.48
CA ILE A 2 -10.77 -4.24 5.07
C ILE A 2 -9.33 -4.57 4.68
N ASN A 3 -9.16 -5.26 3.55
CA ASN A 3 -7.87 -5.39 2.89
C ASN A 3 -7.89 -4.56 1.60
N VAL A 4 -6.84 -3.80 1.34
CA VAL A 4 -6.77 -2.88 0.19
C VAL A 4 -5.64 -3.30 -0.74
N TYR A 5 -5.96 -3.36 -2.03
CA TYR A 5 -5.01 -3.64 -3.10
C TYR A 5 -4.92 -2.39 -3.98
N LEU A 6 -3.79 -1.69 -3.93
CA LEU A 6 -3.54 -0.49 -4.72
C LEU A 6 -2.79 -0.87 -6.00
N ASP A 7 -3.50 -0.86 -7.13
CA ASP A 7 -2.97 -1.25 -8.44
C ASP A 7 -3.91 -0.72 -9.53
N ASP A 8 -3.35 -0.18 -10.62
CA ASP A 8 -4.11 0.34 -11.76
C ASP A 8 -4.23 -0.67 -12.91
N TYR A 9 -3.49 -1.78 -12.85
CA TYR A 9 -3.30 -2.71 -13.96
C TYR A 9 -3.68 -4.16 -13.62
N ARG A 10 -3.19 -4.70 -12.50
CA ARG A 10 -3.34 -6.13 -12.13
C ARG A 10 -4.75 -6.41 -11.59
N PRO A 11 -5.25 -7.66 -11.76
CA PRO A 11 -6.51 -8.06 -11.16
C PRO A 11 -6.43 -7.99 -9.64
N CYS A 12 -7.51 -7.51 -9.02
CA CYS A 12 -7.64 -7.47 -7.57
C CYS A 12 -7.73 -8.90 -6.99
N PRO A 13 -6.90 -9.27 -6.01
CA PRO A 13 -7.02 -10.52 -5.27
C PRO A 13 -8.37 -10.68 -4.59
N GLN A 14 -8.79 -11.92 -4.34
CA GLN A 14 -10.06 -12.18 -3.66
C GLN A 14 -10.04 -11.66 -2.22
N GLY A 15 -11.12 -11.00 -1.79
CA GLY A 15 -11.22 -10.46 -0.43
C GLY A 15 -10.47 -9.14 -0.22
N PHE A 16 -10.02 -8.51 -1.30
CA PHE A 16 -9.47 -7.17 -1.31
C PHE A 16 -10.43 -6.17 -1.96
N VAL A 17 -10.36 -4.94 -1.48
CA VAL A 17 -10.95 -3.76 -2.14
C VAL A 17 -9.86 -3.18 -3.04
N LEU A 18 -10.16 -3.03 -4.33
CA LEU A 18 -9.26 -2.40 -5.30
C LEU A 18 -9.31 -0.88 -5.16
N ALA A 19 -8.15 -0.26 -5.03
CA ALA A 19 -7.96 1.16 -5.27
C ALA A 19 -7.11 1.32 -6.54
N LYS A 20 -7.65 1.97 -7.58
CA LYS A 20 -6.96 2.16 -8.86
C LYS A 20 -6.04 3.36 -8.86
N THR A 21 -6.21 4.27 -7.90
CA THR A 21 -5.40 5.48 -7.80
C THR A 21 -4.95 5.71 -6.37
N ALA A 22 -3.89 6.50 -6.19
CA ALA A 22 -3.44 6.91 -4.87
C ALA A 22 -4.56 7.64 -4.09
N ALA A 23 -5.36 8.47 -4.77
CA ALA A 23 -6.46 9.22 -4.16
C ALA A 23 -7.56 8.29 -3.60
N GLU A 24 -7.95 7.27 -4.36
CA GLU A 24 -8.90 6.25 -3.89
C GLU A 24 -8.35 5.47 -2.69
N CYS A 25 -7.07 5.10 -2.72
CA CYS A 25 -6.44 4.40 -1.61
C CYS A 25 -6.39 5.26 -0.35
N ILE A 26 -6.06 6.55 -0.49
CA ILE A 26 -6.05 7.52 0.61
C ILE A 26 -7.47 7.69 1.19
N LEU A 27 -8.49 7.75 0.34
CA LEU A 27 -9.89 7.82 0.80
C LEU A 27 -10.27 6.60 1.64
N LEU A 28 -9.86 5.40 1.21
CA LEU A 28 -10.07 4.18 2.01
C LEU A 28 -9.34 4.25 3.36
N LEU A 29 -8.09 4.70 3.38
CA LEU A 29 -7.32 4.88 4.63
C LEU A 29 -7.96 5.91 5.59
N GLN A 30 -8.63 6.93 5.05
CA GLN A 30 -9.33 7.95 5.84
C GLN A 30 -10.57 7.41 6.54
N HIS A 31 -11.32 6.54 5.87
CA HIS A 31 -12.66 6.13 6.30
C HIS A 31 -12.74 4.72 6.88
N GLU A 32 -11.75 3.87 6.61
CA GLU A 32 -11.76 2.47 7.00
C GLU A 32 -10.54 2.10 7.83
N GLU A 33 -10.71 1.10 8.71
CA GLU A 33 -9.59 0.40 9.31
C GLU A 33 -9.02 -0.61 8.30
N VAL A 34 -7.76 -0.44 7.91
CA VAL A 34 -7.10 -1.33 6.94
C VAL A 34 -6.25 -2.37 7.67
N ASN A 35 -6.54 -3.65 7.45
CA ASN A 35 -5.75 -4.76 7.96
C ASN A 35 -4.50 -4.96 7.09
N ILE A 36 -4.70 -5.25 5.80
CA ILE A 36 -3.63 -5.46 4.83
C ILE A 36 -3.72 -4.38 3.78
N LEU A 37 -2.61 -3.69 3.52
CA LEU A 37 -2.43 -2.85 2.35
C LEU A 37 -1.32 -3.44 1.48
N SER A 38 -1.64 -3.74 0.23
CA SER A 38 -0.65 -4.12 -0.78
C SER A 38 -0.50 -2.98 -1.77
N LEU A 39 0.73 -2.46 -1.94
CA LEU A 39 0.99 -1.29 -2.77
C LEU A 39 1.73 -1.63 -4.07
N ASP A 40 1.21 -1.16 -5.20
CA ASP A 40 2.02 -0.86 -6.37
C ASP A 40 2.58 0.57 -6.27
N PHE A 41 3.80 0.75 -6.78
CA PHE A 41 4.40 2.06 -6.93
C PHE A 41 3.85 2.74 -8.18
N GLU A 42 3.76 2.05 -9.32
CA GLU A 42 3.43 2.66 -10.61
C GLU A 42 1.90 2.71 -10.77
N LEU A 43 1.32 3.92 -10.86
CA LEU A 43 -0.14 4.12 -10.93
C LEU A 43 -0.53 5.02 -12.13
N GLY A 44 0.17 4.82 -13.25
CA GLY A 44 0.01 5.60 -14.46
C GLY A 44 0.91 6.83 -14.56
N TRP A 45 1.11 7.29 -15.79
CA TRP A 45 2.02 8.39 -16.10
C TRP A 45 1.48 9.74 -15.59
N GLY A 46 2.33 10.50 -14.89
CA GLY A 46 1.98 11.82 -14.34
C GLY A 46 1.00 11.79 -13.17
N GLN A 47 0.64 10.60 -12.67
CA GLN A 47 -0.22 10.43 -11.51
C GLN A 47 0.59 10.31 -10.21
N PRO A 48 0.01 10.66 -9.06
CA PRO A 48 0.58 10.29 -7.77
C PRO A 48 0.76 8.78 -7.69
N ASN A 49 1.94 8.37 -7.27
CA ASN A 49 2.40 6.98 -7.24
C ASN A 49 2.17 6.36 -5.85
N GLY A 50 2.55 5.10 -5.65
CA GLY A 50 2.43 4.42 -4.35
C GLY A 50 3.20 5.13 -3.20
N LEU A 51 4.26 5.89 -3.50
CA LEU A 51 4.99 6.66 -2.48
C LEU A 51 4.12 7.77 -1.89
N ALA A 52 3.27 8.42 -2.68
CA ALA A 52 2.33 9.42 -2.17
C ALA A 52 1.37 8.83 -1.13
N VAL A 53 0.97 7.56 -1.30
CA VAL A 53 0.15 6.85 -0.31
C VAL A 53 0.97 6.54 0.95
N ALA A 54 2.22 6.10 0.81
CA ALA A 54 3.10 5.86 1.95
C ALA A 54 3.38 7.15 2.76
N GLU A 55 3.61 8.28 2.08
CA GLU A 55 3.75 9.60 2.70
C GLU A 55 2.47 10.01 3.44
N TYR A 56 1.30 9.76 2.86
CA TYR A 56 0.03 10.00 3.53
C TYR A 56 -0.12 9.15 4.80
N ILE A 57 0.24 7.86 4.76
CA ILE A 57 0.20 6.97 5.93
C ILE A 57 1.06 7.54 7.07
N VAL A 58 2.28 7.98 6.76
CA VAL A 58 3.20 8.56 7.75
C VAL A 58 2.65 9.86 8.32
N THR A 59 2.22 10.79 7.45
CA THR A 59 1.77 12.12 7.88
C THR A 59 0.44 12.11 8.63
N SER A 60 -0.45 11.18 8.31
CA SER A 60 -1.75 11.03 8.98
C SER A 60 -1.70 10.14 10.23
N GLY A 61 -0.67 9.30 10.37
CA GLY A 61 -0.58 8.27 11.41
C GLY A 61 -1.53 7.09 11.20
N ARG A 62 -2.18 6.98 10.04
CA ARG A 62 -3.16 5.93 9.73
C ARG A 62 -2.47 4.71 9.11
N TYR A 63 -1.84 3.93 9.97
CA TYR A 63 -1.09 2.73 9.56
C TYR A 63 -2.00 1.51 9.36
N PRO A 64 -1.94 0.85 8.20
CA PRO A 64 -2.44 -0.51 8.05
C PRO A 64 -1.68 -1.48 8.96
N ARG A 65 -2.33 -2.55 9.45
CA ARG A 65 -1.64 -3.55 10.31
C ARG A 65 -0.48 -4.24 9.60
N ARG A 66 -0.60 -4.47 8.29
CA ARG A 66 0.43 -5.09 7.45
C ARG A 66 0.53 -4.39 6.10
N CYS A 67 1.75 -4.11 5.65
CA CYS A 67 2.05 -3.56 4.35
C CYS A 67 2.88 -4.54 3.50
N TYR A 68 2.47 -4.74 2.26
CA TYR A 68 3.18 -5.50 1.22
C TYR A 68 3.38 -4.64 -0.02
N PHE A 69 4.32 -5.01 -0.90
CA PHE A 69 4.65 -4.24 -2.09
C PHE A 69 4.77 -5.15 -3.31
N HIS A 70 3.84 -5.02 -4.23
CA HIS A 70 3.72 -5.87 -5.43
C HIS A 70 4.12 -5.13 -6.71
N THR A 71 5.08 -4.22 -6.59
CA THR A 71 5.56 -3.38 -7.69
C THR A 71 6.73 -3.99 -8.46
N SER A 72 6.81 -3.67 -9.77
CA SER A 72 7.96 -3.88 -10.65
C SER A 72 9.13 -2.93 -10.35
N SER A 73 8.85 -1.74 -9.81
CA SER A 73 9.87 -0.74 -9.50
C SER A 73 10.63 -1.10 -8.23
N LEU A 74 11.84 -1.66 -8.38
CA LEU A 74 12.71 -1.97 -7.23
C LEU A 74 13.03 -0.71 -6.41
N ALA A 75 13.38 0.39 -7.07
CA ALA A 75 13.67 1.66 -6.40
C ALA A 75 12.45 2.20 -5.66
N GLY A 76 11.27 2.17 -6.30
CA GLY A 76 10.02 2.61 -5.69
C GLY A 76 9.64 1.76 -4.48
N ARG A 77 9.80 0.44 -4.55
CA ARG A 77 9.60 -0.46 -3.40
C ARG A 77 10.50 -0.09 -2.24
N LEU A 78 11.80 0.10 -2.48
CA LEU A 78 12.76 0.44 -1.43
C LEU A 78 12.46 1.79 -0.79
N GLN A 79 12.01 2.79 -1.56
CA GLN A 79 11.58 4.08 -1.03
C GLN A 79 10.39 3.94 -0.08
N MET A 80 9.33 3.24 -0.49
CA MET A 80 8.15 3.04 0.35
C MET A 80 8.45 2.22 1.60
N VAL A 81 9.19 1.11 1.47
CA VAL A 81 9.61 0.27 2.60
C VAL A 81 10.44 1.09 3.58
N HIS A 82 11.45 1.82 3.09
CA HIS A 82 12.31 2.64 3.93
C HIS A 82 11.51 3.69 4.71
N LEU A 83 10.65 4.44 4.01
CA LEU A 83 9.82 5.47 4.60
C LEU A 83 8.91 4.91 5.71
N LEU A 84 8.21 3.81 5.42
CA LEU A 84 7.28 3.20 6.38
C LEU A 84 8.03 2.58 7.55
N THR A 85 9.13 1.85 7.33
CA THR A 85 9.92 1.26 8.42
C THR A 85 10.53 2.30 9.35
N GLN A 86 10.86 3.49 8.85
CA GLN A 86 11.41 4.58 9.69
C GLN A 86 10.38 5.20 10.63
N HIS A 87 9.09 5.19 10.28
CA HIS A 87 8.07 5.96 10.99
C HIS A 87 6.97 5.10 11.61
N ALA A 88 6.79 3.87 11.15
CA ALA A 88 5.73 2.99 11.63
C ALA A 88 5.98 2.56 13.09
N PRO A 89 4.92 2.47 13.90
CA PRO A 89 4.97 1.83 15.21
C PRO A 89 5.48 0.37 15.13
N LEU A 90 6.04 -0.13 16.23
CA LEU A 90 6.67 -1.46 16.29
C LEU A 90 5.71 -2.63 16.03
N ASP A 91 4.41 -2.44 16.24
CA ASP A 91 3.39 -3.48 16.00
C ASP A 91 2.94 -3.58 14.53
N ILE A 92 3.35 -2.62 13.68
CA ILE A 92 3.03 -2.61 12.26
C ILE A 92 4.03 -3.46 11.48
N GLN A 93 3.52 -4.37 10.66
CA GLN A 93 4.36 -5.30 9.88
C GLN A 93 4.59 -4.74 8.48
N ILE A 94 5.85 -4.42 8.16
CA ILE A 94 6.26 -3.97 6.83
C ILE A 94 7.05 -5.09 6.16
N HIS A 95 6.49 -5.69 5.11
CA HIS A 95 7.13 -6.78 4.37
C HIS A 95 7.76 -6.24 3.09
N ASN A 96 9.06 -6.45 2.88
CA ASN A 96 9.75 -6.01 1.65
C ASN A 96 9.49 -6.95 0.46
N GLY A 97 8.23 -7.07 0.04
CA GLY A 97 7.84 -7.92 -1.07
C GLY A 97 6.32 -8.07 -1.21
N PRO A 98 5.86 -8.78 -2.25
CA PRO A 98 4.44 -9.00 -2.46
C PRO A 98 3.86 -9.94 -1.40
N MET A 99 2.53 -9.97 -1.32
CA MET A 99 1.82 -10.95 -0.49
C MET A 99 2.19 -12.39 -0.91
N PRO A 100 2.31 -13.33 0.05
CA PRO A 100 2.51 -14.75 -0.23
C PRO A 100 1.43 -15.28 -1.17
N ALA A 101 1.75 -16.32 -1.95
CA ALA A 101 0.82 -16.89 -2.92
C ALA A 101 -0.49 -17.40 -2.29
N GLU A 102 -0.44 -17.86 -1.05
CA GLU A 102 -1.59 -18.34 -0.26
C GLU A 102 -2.55 -17.20 0.16
N SER A 103 -2.15 -15.95 -0.01
CA SER A 103 -2.90 -14.75 0.39
C SER A 103 -3.49 -13.98 -0.80
N ARG A 104 -3.52 -14.59 -2.00
CA ARG A 104 -4.02 -13.99 -3.25
C ARG A 104 -5.35 -14.58 -3.70
#